data_AF-A0A3B8WWX3-F1
#
_entry.id   AF-A0A3B8WWX3-F1
#
_cell.length_a   1.000
_cell.length_b   1.000
_cell.length_c   1.000
_cell.angle_alpha   90.00
_cell.angle_beta   90.00
_cell.angle_gamma   90.00
#
_symmetry.space_group_name_H-M   'P 1'
#
loop_
_entity.id
_entity.type
_entity.pdbx_description
1 polymer ?
#
loop_
_entity_poly.entity_id
_entity_poly.type
_entity_poly.pdbx_seq_one_letter_code
_entity_poly.pdbx_strand_id
1 'polypeptide(L)'
;MVELRIIFAAITCIFSYSVIAGINDDVVELKLDLKKVGDSYRSTQFGINTRWLDSGDGMVVGGEMIRDRSFRNQKNKTLKVWFESPERSTGGKLKYHEKGGATDAWGGRTYPGYYRLSQKGSGFTCISQQVIGRVRKGAEYQLNLSAVAENGEPALGVFFANMKFLPIEEIEAFKQVASGRWSNYSFTLKPREDANSALIRICLVNSGSLKVDEVRLSLAGQQPTVLPSIDQRIQELGASSLRWPSGSDADHFDWRNSVGPVRSRGESPNAFGAYQTPSWGLHEFLDYCERRKLEPLITVNVVDTPHEGV
;
A
#
# COMPACT_ATOMS: atom_id res chain seq x y z
N MET A 1 21.00 -10.31 -52.10
CA MET A 1 21.46 -10.73 -50.75
C MET A 1 22.02 -9.48 -50.12
N VAL A 2 21.29 -8.87 -49.19
CA VAL A 2 21.78 -7.66 -48.50
C VAL A 2 22.51 -8.14 -47.26
N GLU A 3 23.83 -8.04 -47.28
CA GLU A 3 24.68 -8.37 -46.14
C GLU A 3 24.57 -7.23 -45.13
N LEU A 4 23.76 -7.43 -44.09
CA LEU A 4 23.64 -6.48 -43.00
C LEU A 4 24.62 -6.91 -41.90
N ARG A 5 25.84 -6.35 -41.90
CA ARG A 5 26.79 -6.51 -40.79
C ARG A 5 26.31 -5.67 -39.61
N ILE A 6 25.39 -6.22 -38.80
CA ILE A 6 25.07 -5.66 -37.48
C ILE A 6 26.11 -6.20 -36.50
N ILE A 7 26.97 -5.31 -35.98
CA ILE A 7 27.82 -5.62 -34.83
C ILE A 7 26.91 -5.68 -33.61
N PHE A 8 26.52 -6.88 -33.20
CA PHE A 8 25.88 -7.10 -31.91
C PHE A 8 26.94 -6.94 -30.82
N ALA A 9 26.97 -5.79 -30.15
CA ALA A 9 27.47 -5.76 -28.78
C ALA A 9 26.45 -6.54 -27.94
N ALA A 10 26.78 -7.78 -27.60
CA ALA A 10 25.96 -8.64 -26.76
C ALA A 10 25.68 -7.93 -25.42
N ILE A 11 24.49 -7.33 -25.28
CA ILE A 11 23.94 -7.00 -23.98
C ILE A 11 23.41 -8.32 -23.42
N THR A 12 24.19 -8.85 -22.48
CA THR A 12 24.05 -10.13 -21.80
C THR A 12 22.73 -10.20 -21.03
N CYS A 13 21.74 -10.92 -21.56
CA CYS A 13 20.55 -11.32 -20.82
C CYS A 13 20.04 -12.70 -21.26
N ILE A 14 20.90 -13.71 -21.40
CA ILE A 14 20.43 -15.10 -21.53
C ILE A 14 21.39 -16.06 -20.80
N PHE A 15 20.82 -16.82 -19.86
CA PHE A 15 21.36 -17.97 -19.11
C PHE A 15 22.43 -17.74 -18.03
N SER A 16 21.97 -17.47 -16.82
CA SER A 16 22.59 -18.03 -15.62
C SER A 16 22.40 -19.56 -15.61
N TYR A 17 23.32 -20.29 -16.23
CA TYR A 17 23.89 -21.58 -15.80
C TYR A 17 24.66 -22.20 -16.97
N SER A 18 25.95 -22.47 -16.73
CA SER A 18 26.85 -23.39 -17.43
C SER A 18 27.82 -22.78 -18.45
N VAL A 19 29.10 -23.12 -18.21
CA VAL A 19 30.24 -23.21 -19.13
C VAL A 19 31.09 -21.94 -19.28
N ILE A 20 32.00 -21.77 -18.29
CA ILE A 20 33.36 -21.31 -18.57
C ILE A 20 34.04 -22.47 -19.33
N ALA A 21 33.95 -22.47 -20.65
CA ALA A 21 34.85 -23.23 -21.50
C ALA A 21 35.04 -22.45 -22.80
N GLY A 22 36.30 -22.15 -23.11
CA GLY A 22 36.81 -21.77 -24.42
C GLY A 22 35.99 -20.74 -25.19
N ILE A 23 36.44 -19.49 -25.18
CA ILE A 23 36.06 -18.54 -26.24
C ILE A 23 36.68 -19.09 -27.54
N ASN A 24 35.90 -19.84 -28.32
CA ASN A 24 36.18 -20.05 -29.73
C ASN A 24 35.68 -18.82 -30.49
N ASP A 25 36.48 -18.36 -31.45
CA ASP A 25 36.11 -17.36 -32.46
C ASP A 25 35.07 -17.92 -33.46
N ASP A 26 34.01 -18.56 -32.95
CA ASP A 26 32.94 -19.10 -33.79
C ASP A 26 32.09 -17.94 -34.32
N VAL A 27 32.27 -17.63 -35.60
CA VAL A 27 31.46 -16.66 -36.33
C VAL A 27 30.04 -17.22 -36.47
N VAL A 28 29.10 -16.70 -35.68
CA VAL A 28 27.67 -17.00 -35.84
C VAL A 28 27.13 -16.21 -37.04
N GLU A 29 26.86 -16.90 -38.14
CA GLU A 29 26.24 -16.30 -39.34
C GLU A 29 24.71 -16.29 -39.19
N LEU A 30 24.12 -15.10 -39.10
CA LEU A 30 22.65 -14.92 -39.02
C LEU A 30 22.07 -14.68 -40.43
N LYS A 31 21.37 -15.68 -40.98
CA LYS A 31 20.72 -15.60 -42.30
C LYS A 31 19.26 -15.20 -42.17
N LEU A 32 18.89 -14.06 -42.74
CA LEU A 32 17.51 -13.57 -42.83
C LEU A 32 16.93 -13.89 -44.22
N ASP A 33 15.85 -14.65 -44.27
CA ASP A 33 15.12 -14.91 -45.52
C ASP A 33 14.08 -13.81 -45.76
N LEU A 34 14.37 -12.91 -46.70
CA LEU A 34 13.51 -11.77 -47.05
C LEU A 34 12.31 -12.15 -47.92
N LYS A 35 12.22 -13.40 -48.43
CA LYS A 35 11.09 -13.87 -49.24
C LYS A 35 10.01 -14.55 -48.39
N LYS A 36 10.34 -14.91 -47.15
CA LYS A 36 9.44 -15.56 -46.22
C LYS A 36 8.94 -14.54 -45.20
N VAL A 37 7.67 -14.17 -45.30
CA VAL A 37 7.01 -13.37 -44.25
C VAL A 37 6.83 -14.29 -43.04
N GLY A 38 7.37 -13.89 -41.89
CA GLY A 38 7.16 -14.58 -40.63
C GLY A 38 5.73 -14.45 -40.12
N ASP A 39 5.37 -15.23 -39.11
CA ASP A 39 4.05 -15.13 -38.48
C ASP A 39 3.81 -13.72 -37.93
N SER A 40 2.56 -13.24 -38.03
CA SER A 40 2.18 -11.97 -37.44
C SER A 40 2.28 -12.05 -35.92
N TYR A 41 2.90 -11.07 -35.29
CA TYR A 41 2.87 -10.93 -33.85
C TYR A 41 1.44 -10.67 -33.37
N ARG A 42 1.05 -11.30 -32.26
CA ARG A 42 -0.22 -10.99 -31.60
C ARG A 42 -0.19 -9.54 -31.13
N SER A 43 -1.32 -8.85 -31.23
CA SER A 43 -1.45 -7.48 -30.71
C SER A 43 -1.12 -7.39 -29.23
N THR A 44 -1.31 -8.47 -28.46
CA THR A 44 -1.06 -8.56 -27.01
C THR A 44 0.33 -9.04 -26.62
N GLN A 45 1.26 -9.17 -27.58
CA GLN A 45 2.58 -9.75 -27.36
C GLN A 45 3.40 -9.00 -26.30
N PHE A 46 3.25 -7.68 -26.23
CA PHE A 46 4.00 -6.81 -25.32
C PHE A 46 3.06 -6.18 -24.30
N GLY A 47 3.19 -6.59 -23.04
CA GLY A 47 2.36 -6.13 -21.93
C GLY A 47 3.19 -5.80 -20.70
N ILE A 48 2.52 -5.22 -19.71
CA ILE A 48 3.12 -4.89 -18.41
C ILE A 48 2.54 -5.82 -17.36
N ASN A 49 3.43 -6.30 -16.49
CA ASN A 49 3.07 -7.10 -15.34
C ASN A 49 2.96 -6.19 -14.11
N THR A 50 1.80 -6.19 -13.46
CA THR A 50 1.56 -5.34 -12.29
C THR A 50 1.10 -6.19 -11.12
N ARG A 51 1.71 -5.97 -9.96
CA ARG A 51 1.19 -6.52 -8.70
C ARG A 51 0.03 -5.66 -8.22
N TRP A 52 -0.63 -6.09 -7.16
CA TRP A 52 -1.55 -5.23 -6.42
C TRP A 52 -0.83 -4.51 -5.27
N LEU A 53 0.26 -5.08 -4.75
CA LEU A 53 1.06 -4.56 -3.64
C LEU A 53 1.18 -3.03 -3.63
N ASP A 54 0.91 -2.38 -2.50
CA ASP A 54 1.15 -0.93 -2.30
C ASP A 54 0.59 -0.03 -3.40
N SER A 55 -0.65 -0.29 -3.84
CA SER A 55 -1.29 0.43 -4.95
C SER A 55 -0.56 0.20 -6.28
N GLY A 56 -0.35 -1.07 -6.62
CA GLY A 56 0.26 -1.48 -7.89
C GLY A 56 1.74 -1.16 -8.01
N ASP A 57 2.54 -1.52 -7.00
CA ASP A 57 3.97 -1.20 -6.88
C ASP A 57 4.26 0.31 -7.04
N GLY A 58 3.38 1.14 -6.45
CA GLY A 58 3.47 2.61 -6.53
C GLY A 58 2.97 3.22 -7.83
N MET A 59 2.33 2.45 -8.72
CA MET A 59 1.69 2.96 -9.93
C MET A 59 0.46 3.82 -9.63
N VAL A 60 -0.22 3.58 -8.52
CA VAL A 60 -1.51 4.19 -8.18
C VAL A 60 -1.37 5.15 -7.00
N VAL A 61 -2.12 6.25 -7.06
CA VAL A 61 -2.30 7.23 -5.98
C VAL A 61 -3.76 7.35 -5.59
N GLY A 62 -4.02 7.89 -4.39
CA GLY A 62 -5.37 8.02 -3.84
C GLY A 62 -5.88 6.76 -3.14
N GLY A 63 -5.06 5.71 -3.06
CA GLY A 63 -5.32 4.53 -2.24
C GLY A 63 -4.97 4.72 -0.77
N GLU A 64 -5.13 3.63 -0.01
CA GLU A 64 -4.68 3.50 1.37
C GLU A 64 -3.17 3.79 1.48
N MET A 65 -2.81 4.64 2.44
CA MET A 65 -1.44 5.11 2.66
C MET A 65 -0.78 4.45 3.88
N ILE A 66 -1.41 3.43 4.46
CA ILE A 66 -0.89 2.69 5.60
C ILE A 66 -1.08 1.18 5.40
N ARG A 67 -0.26 0.39 6.11
CA ARG A 67 -0.42 -1.06 6.20
C ARG A 67 -0.88 -1.46 7.59
N ASP A 68 -1.49 -2.64 7.67
CA ASP A 68 -1.88 -3.29 8.91
C ASP A 68 -2.72 -2.35 9.80
N ARG A 69 -3.87 -1.91 9.28
CA ARG A 69 -4.67 -0.85 9.93
C ARG A 69 -5.17 -1.15 11.34
N SER A 70 -5.17 -2.42 11.69
CA SER A 70 -5.67 -2.96 12.96
C SER A 70 -4.57 -3.68 13.75
N PHE A 71 -3.30 -3.36 13.45
CA PHE A 71 -2.14 -3.77 14.25
C PHE A 71 -1.98 -5.28 14.43
N ARG A 72 -2.28 -6.10 13.43
CA ARG A 72 -2.22 -7.57 13.57
C ARG A 72 -0.80 -8.13 13.53
N ASN A 73 0.17 -7.41 12.96
CA ASN A 73 1.54 -7.90 12.77
C ASN A 73 2.52 -7.52 13.90
N GLN A 74 2.07 -7.03 15.04
CA GLN A 74 2.95 -6.47 16.08
C GLN A 74 3.89 -7.46 16.77
N LYS A 75 3.58 -8.76 16.72
CA LYS A 75 4.45 -9.83 17.24
C LYS A 75 5.49 -10.29 16.22
N ASN A 76 5.33 -9.95 14.94
CA ASN A 76 6.23 -10.34 13.88
C ASN A 76 7.29 -9.26 13.63
N LYS A 77 8.56 -9.57 13.92
CA LYS A 77 9.67 -8.59 13.83
C LYS A 77 9.93 -8.07 12.41
N THR A 78 9.61 -8.84 11.37
CA THR A 78 9.86 -8.44 9.98
C THR A 78 8.65 -7.76 9.35
N LEU A 79 7.44 -8.08 9.81
CA LEU A 79 6.19 -7.53 9.27
C LEU A 79 5.62 -6.36 10.08
N LYS A 80 6.15 -6.09 11.27
CA LYS A 80 5.74 -4.96 12.11
C LYS A 80 6.12 -3.63 11.44
N VAL A 81 5.10 -2.89 11.03
CA VAL A 81 5.23 -1.56 10.40
C VAL A 81 4.92 -0.39 11.34
N TRP A 82 4.17 -0.66 12.41
CA TRP A 82 3.86 0.33 13.44
C TRP A 82 4.93 0.31 14.52
N PHE A 83 5.37 1.48 14.96
CA PHE A 83 6.36 1.62 16.01
C PHE A 83 5.88 2.55 17.11
N GLU A 84 6.28 2.22 18.33
CA GLU A 84 5.85 2.86 19.56
C GLU A 84 6.78 4.02 19.90
N SER A 85 6.22 5.14 20.35
CA SER A 85 6.95 6.33 20.78
C SER A 85 6.39 6.82 22.12
N PRO A 86 6.72 6.11 23.23
CA PRO A 86 6.27 6.51 24.56
C PRO A 86 6.98 7.77 25.06
N GLU A 87 6.27 8.65 25.75
CA GLU A 87 6.84 9.83 26.39
C GLU A 87 7.19 9.53 27.86
N ARG A 88 8.49 9.44 28.18
CA ARG A 88 8.93 9.04 29.52
C ARG A 88 8.57 10.07 30.59
N SER A 89 8.63 11.36 30.25
CA SER A 89 8.33 12.44 31.20
C SER A 89 6.87 12.43 31.68
N THR A 90 5.94 11.92 30.87
CA THR A 90 4.53 11.77 31.23
C THR A 90 4.19 10.38 31.77
N GLY A 91 5.16 9.47 31.86
CA GLY A 91 4.92 8.06 32.18
C GLY A 91 4.17 7.31 31.08
N GLY A 92 4.34 7.75 29.83
CA GLY A 92 3.74 7.19 28.62
C GLY A 92 4.04 5.72 28.39
N LYS A 93 3.01 4.96 28.03
CA LYS A 93 3.08 3.53 27.72
C LYS A 93 2.19 3.20 26.52
N LEU A 94 2.67 2.28 25.70
CA LEU A 94 1.91 1.65 24.64
C LEU A 94 1.88 0.14 24.85
N LYS A 95 0.76 -0.50 24.50
CA LYS A 95 0.64 -1.95 24.52
C LYS A 95 -0.33 -2.42 23.44
N TYR A 96 0.12 -3.37 22.63
CA TYR A 96 -0.76 -4.08 21.70
C TYR A 96 -1.59 -5.14 22.42
N HIS A 97 -2.86 -5.27 22.03
CA HIS A 97 -3.79 -6.29 22.49
C HIS A 97 -4.38 -7.02 21.27
N GLU A 98 -4.30 -8.35 21.26
CA GLU A 98 -4.74 -9.17 20.11
C GLU A 98 -6.25 -9.36 19.99
N LYS A 99 -7.01 -9.00 21.03
CA LYS A 99 -8.46 -9.23 21.13
C LYS A 99 -9.14 -7.99 21.69
N GLY A 100 -10.38 -7.76 21.26
CA GLY A 100 -11.22 -6.65 21.73
C GLY A 100 -11.08 -5.37 20.90
N GLY A 101 -10.73 -5.49 19.62
CA GLY A 101 -10.72 -4.40 18.64
C GLY A 101 -12.09 -3.74 18.43
N ALA A 102 -12.12 -2.78 17.51
CA ALA A 102 -13.29 -1.97 17.25
C ALA A 102 -14.46 -2.81 16.73
N THR A 103 -15.65 -2.58 17.31
CA THR A 103 -16.89 -3.29 16.94
C THR A 103 -17.72 -2.56 15.89
N ASP A 104 -17.56 -1.23 15.80
CA ASP A 104 -18.32 -0.35 14.90
C ASP A 104 -17.37 0.47 14.01
N ALA A 105 -16.45 -0.23 13.35
CA ALA A 105 -15.43 0.35 12.50
C ALA A 105 -16.02 1.22 11.38
N TRP A 106 -15.40 2.37 11.09
CA TRP A 106 -15.82 3.25 10.01
C TRP A 106 -15.95 2.53 8.67
N GLY A 107 -15.04 1.61 8.34
CA GLY A 107 -15.10 0.82 7.10
C GLY A 107 -16.12 -0.33 7.10
N GLY A 108 -16.81 -0.57 8.21
CA GLY A 108 -17.77 -1.68 8.36
C GLY A 108 -17.12 -3.06 8.54
N ARG A 109 -15.80 -3.18 8.43
CA ARG A 109 -15.05 -4.41 8.74
C ARG A 109 -14.30 -4.25 10.04
N THR A 110 -14.44 -5.24 10.91
CA THR A 110 -13.82 -5.25 12.23
C THR A 110 -12.67 -6.24 12.25
N TYR A 111 -11.75 -6.01 13.18
CA TYR A 111 -10.54 -6.81 13.34
C TYR A 111 -10.30 -7.04 14.84
N PRO A 112 -9.56 -8.09 15.19
CA PRO A 112 -9.55 -8.54 16.58
C PRO A 112 -8.69 -7.65 17.50
N GLY A 113 -7.66 -6.97 16.97
CA GLY A 113 -6.65 -6.28 17.77
C GLY A 113 -6.90 -4.79 18.01
N TYR A 114 -6.12 -4.19 18.91
CA TYR A 114 -6.04 -2.74 19.10
C TYR A 114 -4.73 -2.34 19.78
N TYR A 115 -4.39 -1.06 19.74
CA TYR A 115 -3.34 -0.48 20.59
C TYR A 115 -3.92 0.31 21.75
N ARG A 116 -3.39 0.07 22.94
CA ARG A 116 -3.68 0.84 24.15
C ARG A 116 -2.59 1.87 24.39
N LEU A 117 -2.96 3.14 24.54
CA LEU A 117 -2.06 4.22 24.90
C LEU A 117 -2.45 4.74 26.28
N SER A 118 -1.47 5.07 27.12
CA SER A 118 -1.73 5.64 28.44
C SER A 118 -0.59 6.53 28.91
N GLN A 119 -0.90 7.60 29.65
CA GLN A 119 0.07 8.48 30.29
C GLN A 119 -0.53 9.15 31.53
N LYS A 120 0.34 9.58 32.47
CA LYS A 120 -0.06 10.22 33.74
C LYS A 120 -0.13 11.74 33.64
N GLY A 121 0.68 12.36 32.80
CA GLY A 121 0.71 13.81 32.58
C GLY A 121 0.36 14.18 31.14
N SER A 122 0.21 15.47 30.86
CA SER A 122 0.03 15.98 29.49
C SER A 122 1.34 15.95 28.71
N GLY A 123 1.27 15.63 27.41
CA GLY A 123 2.41 15.41 26.51
C GLY A 123 2.08 14.36 25.47
N PHE A 124 3.03 13.90 24.65
CA PHE A 124 2.71 13.09 23.46
C PHE A 124 3.21 11.65 23.55
N THR A 125 2.36 10.72 23.96
CA THR A 125 2.60 9.27 23.78
C THR A 125 2.01 8.85 22.44
N CYS A 126 2.82 8.39 21.49
CA CYS A 126 2.35 8.13 20.12
C CYS A 126 2.64 6.71 19.63
N ILE A 127 1.78 6.24 18.73
CA ILE A 127 2.08 5.15 17.79
C ILE A 127 2.21 5.74 16.39
N SER A 128 3.16 5.26 15.61
CA SER A 128 3.47 5.84 14.30
C SER A 128 3.79 4.77 13.27
N GLN A 129 3.62 5.10 12.00
CA GLN A 129 4.01 4.27 10.86
C GLN A 129 4.54 5.19 9.75
N GLN A 130 5.52 4.72 8.98
CA GLN A 130 5.88 5.40 7.73
C GLN A 130 4.76 5.16 6.70
N VAL A 131 4.27 6.24 6.10
CA VAL A 131 3.19 6.12 5.10
C VAL A 131 3.69 5.58 3.77
N ILE A 132 2.77 4.98 3.02
CA ILE A 132 3.00 4.50 1.66
C ILE A 132 2.97 5.72 0.72
N GLY A 133 4.03 5.86 -0.08
CA GLY A 133 4.17 6.95 -1.03
C GLY A 133 4.53 8.29 -0.39
N ARG A 134 4.54 9.32 -1.23
CA ARG A 134 4.92 10.68 -0.83
C ARG A 134 3.75 11.49 -0.29
N VAL A 135 4.08 12.40 0.60
CA VAL A 135 3.18 13.43 1.13
C VAL A 135 3.46 14.76 0.40
N ARG A 136 2.41 15.51 0.07
CA ARG A 136 2.49 16.74 -0.73
C ARG A 136 2.11 17.95 0.09
N LYS A 137 2.88 19.03 -0.07
CA LYS A 137 2.58 20.32 0.53
C LYS A 137 1.19 20.81 0.12
N GLY A 138 0.37 21.22 1.08
CA GLY A 138 -0.94 21.83 0.87
C GLY A 138 -2.04 20.87 0.41
N ALA A 139 -1.73 19.62 0.11
CA ALA A 139 -2.73 18.59 -0.16
C ALA A 139 -3.45 18.20 1.13
N GLU A 140 -4.74 17.87 1.03
CA GLU A 140 -5.55 17.45 2.17
C GLU A 140 -5.62 15.93 2.24
N TYR A 141 -5.36 15.39 3.40
CA TYR A 141 -5.43 13.95 3.67
C TYR A 141 -6.49 13.70 4.71
N GLN A 142 -7.21 12.58 4.57
CA GLN A 142 -8.23 12.17 5.50
C GLN A 142 -7.73 10.96 6.28
N LEU A 143 -7.53 11.14 7.59
CA LEU A 143 -7.35 10.03 8.52
C LEU A 143 -8.66 9.71 9.22
N ASN A 144 -9.04 8.43 9.27
CA ASN A 144 -10.12 7.93 10.11
C ASN A 144 -9.56 6.85 11.04
N LEU A 145 -10.05 6.80 12.28
CA LEU A 145 -9.72 5.71 13.21
C LEU A 145 -10.88 5.47 14.18
N SER A 146 -10.88 4.30 14.82
CA SER A 146 -11.74 4.00 15.96
C SER A 146 -10.99 4.22 17.27
N ALA A 147 -11.64 4.84 18.25
CA ALA A 147 -11.07 4.97 19.59
C ALA A 147 -12.13 4.91 20.70
N VAL A 148 -11.69 4.53 21.90
CA VAL A 148 -12.49 4.57 23.14
C VAL A 148 -11.60 4.93 24.32
N ALA A 149 -12.06 5.85 25.16
CA ALA A 149 -11.40 6.22 26.40
C ALA A 149 -11.68 5.17 27.49
N GLU A 150 -10.65 4.83 28.26
CA GLU A 150 -10.76 3.95 29.42
C GLU A 150 -10.68 4.71 30.74
N ASN A 151 -9.79 5.69 30.85
CA ASN A 151 -9.58 6.46 32.09
C ASN A 151 -9.24 7.92 31.77
N GLY A 152 -9.73 8.82 32.62
CA GLY A 152 -9.51 10.27 32.47
C GLY A 152 -10.22 10.86 31.26
N GLU A 153 -9.70 11.99 30.78
CA GLU A 153 -10.20 12.71 29.60
C GLU A 153 -9.14 12.74 28.49
N PRO A 154 -8.77 11.56 27.95
CA PRO A 154 -7.75 11.47 26.93
C PRO A 154 -8.24 12.12 25.64
N ALA A 155 -7.32 12.75 24.92
CA ALA A 155 -7.57 13.28 23.60
C ALA A 155 -6.55 12.74 22.60
N LEU A 156 -6.96 12.71 21.33
CA LEU A 156 -6.14 12.29 20.20
C LEU A 156 -5.58 13.51 19.47
N GLY A 157 -4.27 13.50 19.25
CA GLY A 157 -3.60 14.31 18.24
C GLY A 157 -3.10 13.43 17.11
N VAL A 158 -3.39 13.83 15.87
CA VAL A 158 -2.96 13.12 14.67
C VAL A 158 -2.28 14.10 13.73
N PHE A 159 -1.08 13.76 13.26
CA PHE A 159 -0.32 14.61 12.36
C PHE A 159 0.77 13.85 11.62
N PHE A 160 1.17 14.36 10.46
CA PHE A 160 2.36 13.98 9.74
C PHE A 160 3.61 14.54 10.41
N ALA A 161 4.66 13.72 10.41
CA ALA A 161 5.98 14.11 10.84
C ALA A 161 7.03 13.67 9.82
N ASN A 162 8.20 14.32 9.84
CA ASN A 162 9.34 13.85 9.09
C ASN A 162 9.97 12.62 9.78
N MET A 163 10.98 12.03 9.16
CA MET A 163 11.67 10.85 9.69
C MET A 163 12.46 11.12 10.99
N LYS A 164 12.61 12.39 11.40
CA LYS A 164 13.14 12.81 12.70
C LYS A 164 12.04 13.07 13.72
N PHE A 165 10.81 12.60 13.46
CA PHE A 165 9.67 12.68 14.36
C PHE A 165 9.15 14.11 14.61
N LEU A 166 9.63 15.11 13.86
CA LEU A 166 9.17 16.49 13.98
C LEU A 166 7.93 16.71 13.10
N PRO A 167 6.88 17.40 13.60
CA PRO A 167 5.69 17.69 12.82
C PRO A 167 6.04 18.46 11.54
N ILE A 168 5.39 18.09 10.43
CA ILE A 168 5.50 18.81 9.15
C ILE A 168 4.21 19.55 8.80
N GLU A 169 3.32 19.68 9.78
CA GLU A 169 2.09 20.43 9.72
C GLU A 169 1.80 21.06 11.07
N GLU A 170 0.76 21.89 11.10
CA GLU A 170 0.28 22.54 12.31
C GLU A 170 -0.63 21.57 13.09
N ILE A 171 -0.38 21.42 14.39
CA ILE A 171 -1.15 20.51 15.25
C ILE A 171 -2.28 21.32 15.91
N GLU A 172 -3.32 21.61 15.16
CA GLU A 172 -4.35 22.59 15.59
C GLU A 172 -5.56 21.97 16.28
N ALA A 173 -5.81 20.67 16.08
CA ALA A 173 -7.03 20.02 16.56
C ALA A 173 -6.76 18.72 17.31
N PHE A 174 -6.96 18.76 18.64
CA PHE A 174 -7.09 17.56 19.46
C PHE A 174 -8.56 17.18 19.58
N LYS A 175 -8.86 15.87 19.47
CA LYS A 175 -10.22 15.36 19.65
C LYS A 175 -10.30 14.59 20.95
N GLN A 176 -11.10 15.08 21.90
CA GLN A 176 -11.40 14.35 23.13
C GLN A 176 -12.08 13.02 22.77
N VAL A 177 -11.65 11.95 23.43
CA VAL A 177 -12.15 10.60 23.15
C VAL A 177 -13.25 10.24 24.16
N ALA A 178 -14.42 9.87 23.64
CA ALA A 178 -15.54 9.38 24.42
C ALA A 178 -15.23 8.02 25.09
N SER A 179 -15.79 7.81 26.27
CA SER A 179 -15.72 6.56 27.02
C SER A 179 -16.90 5.62 26.71
N GLY A 180 -16.87 4.40 27.26
CA GLY A 180 -17.99 3.46 27.23
C GLY A 180 -18.07 2.60 25.96
N ARG A 181 -17.91 3.17 24.77
CA ARG A 181 -17.93 2.42 23.49
C ARG A 181 -16.96 2.97 22.45
N TRP A 182 -16.59 2.11 21.51
CA TRP A 182 -15.86 2.50 20.31
C TRP A 182 -16.61 3.60 19.55
N SER A 183 -15.88 4.64 19.15
CA SER A 183 -16.38 5.73 18.33
C SER A 183 -15.39 6.05 17.22
N ASN A 184 -15.89 6.52 16.08
CA ASN A 184 -15.07 6.87 14.92
C ASN A 184 -14.63 8.34 15.01
N TYR A 185 -13.35 8.60 14.76
CA TYR A 185 -12.75 9.93 14.73
C TYR A 185 -12.13 10.17 13.37
N SER A 186 -12.26 11.40 12.89
CA SER A 186 -11.86 11.80 11.54
C SER A 186 -11.01 13.08 11.62
N PHE A 187 -9.83 13.06 11.02
CA PHE A 187 -8.86 14.15 11.03
C PHE A 187 -8.49 14.53 9.60
N THR A 188 -8.62 15.81 9.27
CA THR A 188 -8.10 16.39 8.03
C THR A 188 -6.69 16.89 8.29
N LEU A 189 -5.72 16.39 7.53
CA LEU A 189 -4.31 16.70 7.68
C LEU A 189 -3.84 17.49 6.46
N LYS A 190 -3.00 18.51 6.67
CA LYS A 190 -2.53 19.44 5.64
C LYS A 190 -1.04 19.77 5.83
N PRO A 191 -0.15 18.93 5.28
CA PRO A 191 1.30 19.13 5.29
C PRO A 191 1.75 20.49 4.76
N ARG A 192 2.80 21.06 5.35
CA ARG A 192 3.39 22.36 4.99
C ARG A 192 4.61 22.25 4.07
N GLU A 193 5.09 21.03 3.87
CA GLU A 193 6.22 20.69 3.03
C GLU A 193 5.96 19.38 2.28
N ASP A 194 6.63 19.20 1.15
CA ASP A 194 6.68 17.93 0.44
C ASP A 194 7.61 16.97 1.18
N ALA A 195 7.21 15.71 1.28
CA ALA A 195 8.03 14.67 1.89
C ALA A 195 7.95 13.37 1.09
N ASN A 196 9.08 12.87 0.61
CA ASN A 196 9.16 11.55 -0.05
C ASN A 196 8.94 10.41 0.94
N SER A 197 9.30 10.63 2.21
CA SER A 197 9.01 9.74 3.33
C SER A 197 8.48 10.58 4.48
N ALA A 198 7.32 10.20 5.00
CA ALA A 198 6.70 10.82 6.15
C ALA A 198 6.18 9.75 7.10
N LEU A 199 6.09 10.12 8.37
CA LEU A 199 5.43 9.35 9.40
C LEU A 199 4.03 9.89 9.59
N ILE A 200 3.05 9.01 9.74
CA ILE A 200 1.79 9.38 10.39
C ILE A 200 1.92 9.10 11.89
N ARG A 201 1.58 10.08 12.73
CA ARG A 201 1.63 9.97 14.19
C ARG A 201 0.23 10.04 14.76
N ILE A 202 -0.10 9.08 15.64
CA ILE A 202 -1.36 9.04 16.39
C ILE A 202 -1.00 9.06 17.87
N CYS A 203 -1.37 10.13 18.54
CA CYS A 203 -0.88 10.46 19.87
C CYS A 203 -2.01 10.63 20.88
N LEU A 204 -1.80 10.08 22.07
CA LEU A 204 -2.49 10.49 23.29
C LEU A 204 -1.83 11.78 23.80
N VAL A 205 -2.63 12.84 24.04
CA VAL A 205 -2.10 14.17 24.43
C VAL A 205 -2.35 14.58 25.88
N ASN A 206 -3.46 14.12 26.47
CA ASN A 206 -3.83 14.40 27.85
C ASN A 206 -3.49 13.21 28.76
N SER A 207 -3.48 13.44 30.08
CA SER A 207 -3.46 12.35 31.05
C SER A 207 -4.66 11.43 30.88
N GLY A 208 -4.45 10.12 31.00
CA GLY A 208 -5.51 9.13 30.85
C GLY A 208 -5.05 7.92 30.05
N SER A 209 -6.02 7.15 29.56
CA SER A 209 -5.76 6.03 28.67
C SER A 209 -6.88 5.82 27.68
N LEU A 210 -6.52 5.45 26.45
CA LEU A 210 -7.44 5.16 25.37
C LEU A 210 -6.99 3.92 24.59
N LYS A 211 -7.91 3.37 23.80
CA LYS A 211 -7.64 2.35 22.78
C LYS A 211 -7.79 2.99 21.40
N VAL A 212 -6.96 2.58 20.45
CA VAL A 212 -7.07 2.93 19.03
C VAL A 212 -7.08 1.67 18.17
N ASP A 213 -7.87 1.68 17.11
CA ASP A 213 -7.99 0.62 16.12
C ASP A 213 -8.48 1.18 14.77
N GLU A 214 -8.45 0.37 13.71
CA GLU A 214 -9.03 0.68 12.40
C GLU A 214 -8.56 1.99 11.77
N VAL A 215 -7.25 2.20 11.73
CA VAL A 215 -6.66 3.41 11.16
C VAL A 215 -6.77 3.39 9.64
N ARG A 216 -7.19 4.47 9.00
CA ARG A 216 -7.22 4.59 7.54
C ARG A 216 -6.70 5.94 7.16
N LEU A 217 -5.84 6.01 6.17
CA LEU A 217 -5.25 7.25 5.68
C LEU A 217 -5.30 7.26 4.15
N SER A 218 -5.89 8.31 3.60
CA SER A 218 -5.97 8.50 2.16
C SER A 218 -5.85 9.97 1.80
N LEU A 219 -5.56 10.26 0.55
CA LEU A 219 -5.66 11.60 0.00
C LEU A 219 -7.15 11.98 -0.09
N ALA A 220 -7.54 13.11 0.51
CA ALA A 220 -8.95 13.48 0.66
C ALA A 220 -9.60 13.71 -0.72
N GLY A 221 -10.80 13.16 -0.90
CA GLY A 221 -11.61 13.35 -2.11
C GLY A 221 -11.09 12.66 -3.37
N GLN A 222 -9.95 11.96 -3.32
CA GLN A 222 -9.37 11.31 -4.47
C GLN A 222 -9.64 9.80 -4.46
N GLN A 223 -10.27 9.28 -5.52
CA GLN A 223 -10.34 7.84 -5.75
C GLN A 223 -8.99 7.29 -6.24
N PRO A 224 -8.69 6.02 -5.96
CA PRO A 224 -7.49 5.34 -6.46
C PRO A 224 -7.40 5.42 -7.99
N THR A 225 -6.29 5.96 -8.50
CA THR A 225 -6.06 6.09 -9.95
C THR A 225 -4.58 6.00 -10.29
N VAL A 226 -4.27 5.57 -11.51
CA VAL A 226 -2.90 5.50 -12.02
C VAL A 226 -2.29 6.90 -12.07
N LEU A 227 -1.06 7.03 -11.56
CA LEU A 227 -0.29 8.27 -11.62
C LEU A 227 -0.19 8.78 -13.06
N PRO A 228 -0.43 10.07 -13.33
CA PRO A 228 -0.33 10.61 -14.69
C PRO A 228 1.03 10.35 -15.37
N SER A 229 2.13 10.42 -14.62
CA SER A 229 3.46 10.12 -15.13
C SER A 229 3.66 8.64 -15.49
N ILE A 230 3.03 7.73 -14.74
CA ILE A 230 3.07 6.29 -15.01
C ILE A 230 2.17 5.94 -16.19
N ASP A 231 0.98 6.55 -16.24
CA ASP A 231 0.06 6.42 -17.36
C ASP A 231 0.70 6.85 -18.69
N GLN A 232 1.39 8.00 -18.71
CA GLN A 232 2.17 8.44 -19.87
C GLN A 232 3.23 7.39 -20.23
N ARG A 233 3.95 6.86 -19.25
CA ARG A 233 5.00 5.88 -19.48
C ARG A 233 4.47 4.56 -20.05
N ILE A 234 3.30 4.10 -19.61
CA ILE A 234 2.62 2.92 -20.15
C ILE A 234 2.32 3.12 -21.64
N GLN A 235 1.86 4.31 -22.03
CA GLN A 235 1.59 4.64 -23.43
C GLN A 235 2.88 4.72 -24.27
N GLU A 236 3.94 5.35 -23.75
CA GLU A 236 5.24 5.43 -24.42
C GLU A 236 5.89 4.05 -24.66
N LEU A 237 5.64 3.09 -23.77
CA LEU A 237 6.11 1.71 -23.92
C LEU A 237 5.38 0.95 -25.03
N GLY A 238 4.28 1.48 -25.57
CA GLY A 238 3.44 0.77 -26.53
C GLY A 238 2.82 -0.50 -25.94
N ALA A 239 2.59 -0.52 -24.62
CA ALA A 239 1.99 -1.67 -23.96
C ALA A 239 0.58 -1.89 -24.51
N SER A 240 0.27 -3.16 -24.79
CA SER A 240 -1.00 -3.59 -25.37
C SER A 240 -1.88 -4.37 -24.39
N SER A 241 -1.29 -4.83 -23.29
CA SER A 241 -1.97 -5.60 -22.26
C SER A 241 -1.41 -5.29 -20.88
N LEU A 242 -2.24 -5.47 -19.85
CA LEU A 242 -1.84 -5.36 -18.45
C LEU A 242 -2.23 -6.62 -17.70
N ARG A 243 -1.29 -7.21 -16.96
CA ARG A 243 -1.56 -8.37 -16.10
C ARG A 243 -1.73 -7.95 -14.65
N TRP A 244 -2.82 -8.39 -14.01
CA TRP A 244 -3.18 -8.06 -12.63
C TRP A 244 -4.19 -9.05 -11.99
N PRO A 245 -4.15 -9.32 -10.67
CA PRO A 245 -2.94 -9.21 -9.87
C PRO A 245 -1.88 -10.18 -10.42
N SER A 246 -0.63 -10.07 -9.98
CA SER A 246 0.45 -10.88 -10.51
C SER A 246 1.31 -11.49 -9.41
N GLY A 247 2.07 -12.53 -9.78
CA GLY A 247 2.93 -13.27 -8.87
C GLY A 247 2.14 -13.94 -7.77
N SER A 248 2.79 -14.13 -6.62
CA SER A 248 2.21 -14.75 -5.42
C SER A 248 1.07 -13.93 -4.80
N ASP A 249 0.85 -12.68 -5.21
CA ASP A 249 -0.27 -11.89 -4.71
C ASP A 249 -1.61 -12.41 -5.25
N ALA A 250 -1.61 -13.05 -6.43
CA ALA A 250 -2.79 -13.68 -6.99
C ALA A 250 -3.32 -14.82 -6.12
N ASP A 251 -2.45 -15.50 -5.36
CA ASP A 251 -2.82 -16.63 -4.49
C ASP A 251 -3.66 -16.17 -3.29
N HIS A 252 -3.45 -14.93 -2.82
CA HIS A 252 -4.14 -14.36 -1.65
C HIS A 252 -5.20 -13.31 -2.01
N PHE A 253 -5.35 -13.00 -3.30
CA PHE A 253 -6.30 -12.00 -3.77
C PHE A 253 -7.71 -12.58 -3.89
N ASP A 254 -8.61 -12.04 -3.08
CA ASP A 254 -10.04 -12.25 -3.23
C ASP A 254 -10.67 -11.04 -3.93
N TRP A 255 -11.04 -11.20 -5.20
CA TRP A 255 -11.59 -10.14 -6.02
C TRP A 255 -12.85 -9.50 -5.42
N ARG A 256 -13.64 -10.26 -4.66
CA ARG A 256 -14.86 -9.76 -3.99
C ARG A 256 -14.56 -8.72 -2.92
N ASN A 257 -13.37 -8.79 -2.32
CA ASN A 257 -12.91 -7.79 -1.35
C ASN A 257 -12.35 -6.52 -2.03
N SER A 258 -12.23 -6.52 -3.36
CA SER A 258 -11.70 -5.42 -4.16
C SER A 258 -12.78 -4.62 -4.92
N VAL A 259 -14.05 -5.03 -4.82
CA VAL A 259 -15.18 -4.36 -5.46
C VAL A 259 -16.00 -3.56 -4.45
N GLY A 260 -16.83 -2.64 -4.94
CA GLY A 260 -17.61 -1.74 -4.11
C GLY A 260 -16.80 -0.57 -3.53
N PRO A 261 -17.37 0.22 -2.60
CA PRO A 261 -16.73 1.40 -2.06
C PRO A 261 -15.36 1.09 -1.44
N VAL A 262 -14.32 1.87 -1.77
CA VAL A 262 -12.95 1.69 -1.24
C VAL A 262 -12.94 1.61 0.28
N ARG A 263 -13.76 2.44 0.94
CA ARG A 263 -13.94 2.46 2.39
C ARG A 263 -14.36 1.11 2.98
N SER A 264 -15.16 0.30 2.29
CA SER A 264 -15.64 -1.01 2.78
C SER A 264 -14.71 -2.19 2.46
N ARG A 265 -13.61 -1.93 1.74
CA ARG A 265 -12.66 -2.98 1.35
C ARG A 265 -11.84 -3.45 2.55
N GLY A 266 -11.66 -4.76 2.63
CA GLY A 266 -10.90 -5.45 3.66
C GLY A 266 -9.39 -5.22 3.56
N GLU A 267 -8.66 -5.93 4.40
CA GLU A 267 -7.23 -6.17 4.20
C GLU A 267 -7.06 -7.68 4.09
N SER A 268 -6.23 -8.11 3.14
CA SER A 268 -5.80 -9.49 3.02
C SER A 268 -4.30 -9.57 3.28
N PRO A 269 -3.79 -10.66 3.86
CA PRO A 269 -2.36 -10.91 3.87
C PRO A 269 -1.88 -11.17 2.43
N ASN A 270 -0.68 -10.71 2.10
CA ASN A 270 0.03 -11.18 0.92
C ASN A 270 0.72 -12.52 1.20
N ALA A 271 1.44 -13.06 0.22
CA ALA A 271 2.19 -14.31 0.34
C ALA A 271 3.25 -14.35 1.45
N PHE A 272 3.62 -13.18 1.98
CA PHE A 272 4.59 -13.04 3.06
C PHE A 272 3.94 -12.64 4.40
N GLY A 273 2.60 -12.59 4.47
CA GLY A 273 1.83 -12.25 5.67
C GLY A 273 1.66 -10.75 5.94
N ALA A 274 2.14 -9.87 5.07
CA ALA A 274 1.91 -8.43 5.20
C ALA A 274 0.46 -8.10 4.79
N TYR A 275 -0.27 -7.37 5.63
CA TYR A 275 -1.65 -6.98 5.32
C TYR A 275 -1.71 -5.81 4.35
N GLN A 276 -2.61 -5.93 3.36
CA GLN A 276 -2.76 -4.96 2.29
C GLN A 276 -4.23 -4.71 1.97
N THR A 277 -4.56 -3.45 1.69
CA THR A 277 -5.88 -3.05 1.24
C THR A 277 -5.92 -3.04 -0.30
N PRO A 278 -6.89 -3.71 -0.96
CA PRO A 278 -7.08 -3.62 -2.40
C PRO A 278 -7.75 -2.29 -2.78
N SER A 279 -7.05 -1.18 -2.52
CA SER A 279 -7.57 0.17 -2.77
C SER A 279 -7.81 0.38 -4.26
N TRP A 280 -6.87 -0.06 -5.10
CA TRP A 280 -7.08 -0.20 -6.53
C TRP A 280 -7.46 -1.64 -6.81
N GLY A 281 -8.75 -1.87 -7.05
CA GLY A 281 -9.35 -3.18 -7.15
C GLY A 281 -9.77 -3.51 -8.57
N LEU A 282 -10.58 -4.57 -8.71
CA LEU A 282 -10.95 -5.12 -10.03
C LEU A 282 -11.65 -4.09 -10.91
N HIS A 283 -12.52 -3.27 -10.31
CA HIS A 283 -13.26 -2.26 -11.07
C HIS A 283 -12.34 -1.15 -11.58
N GLU A 284 -11.47 -0.61 -10.72
CA GLU A 284 -10.54 0.44 -11.14
C GLU A 284 -9.49 -0.07 -12.16
N PHE A 285 -9.11 -1.35 -12.08
CA PHE A 285 -8.24 -2.00 -13.06
C PHE A 285 -8.92 -2.11 -14.43
N LEU A 286 -10.14 -2.66 -14.48
CA LEU A 286 -10.88 -2.83 -15.73
C LEU A 286 -11.21 -1.47 -16.37
N ASP A 287 -11.66 -0.49 -15.58
CA ASP A 287 -11.92 0.87 -16.05
C ASP A 287 -10.66 1.55 -16.62
N TYR A 288 -9.49 1.27 -16.04
CA TYR A 288 -8.22 1.78 -16.57
C TYR A 288 -7.87 1.12 -17.90
N CYS A 289 -7.96 -0.21 -17.97
CA CYS A 289 -7.69 -0.98 -19.19
C CYS A 289 -8.62 -0.55 -20.34
N GLU A 290 -9.91 -0.39 -20.09
CA GLU A 290 -10.88 0.07 -21.10
C GLU A 290 -10.53 1.46 -21.63
N ARG A 291 -10.31 2.44 -20.75
CA ARG A 291 -9.94 3.82 -21.15
C ARG A 291 -8.67 3.89 -21.97
N ARG A 292 -7.71 2.99 -21.71
CA ARG A 292 -6.42 2.94 -22.40
C ARG A 292 -6.36 1.93 -23.54
N LYS A 293 -7.46 1.22 -23.82
CA LYS A 293 -7.53 0.15 -24.83
C LYS A 293 -6.44 -0.92 -24.61
N LEU A 294 -6.19 -1.24 -23.35
CA LEU A 294 -5.27 -2.30 -22.94
C LEU A 294 -6.08 -3.57 -22.73
N GLU A 295 -5.59 -4.70 -23.23
CA GLU A 295 -6.19 -5.99 -22.94
C GLU A 295 -5.93 -6.39 -21.48
N PRO A 296 -6.97 -6.59 -20.65
CA PRO A 296 -6.80 -7.00 -19.27
C PRO A 296 -6.47 -8.49 -19.18
N LEU A 297 -5.33 -8.83 -18.58
CA LEU A 297 -4.93 -10.20 -18.26
C LEU A 297 -5.14 -10.45 -16.76
N ILE A 298 -6.31 -10.97 -16.39
CA ILE A 298 -6.65 -11.21 -14.99
C ILE A 298 -6.08 -12.55 -14.53
N THR A 299 -5.27 -12.54 -13.47
CA THR A 299 -4.84 -13.79 -12.82
C THR A 299 -5.90 -14.21 -11.80
N VAL A 300 -6.31 -15.47 -11.84
CA VAL A 300 -7.22 -16.08 -10.87
C VAL A 300 -6.50 -17.17 -10.09
N ASN A 301 -6.78 -17.26 -8.78
CA ASN A 301 -6.29 -18.37 -7.97
C ASN A 301 -7.01 -19.67 -8.41
N VAL A 302 -6.22 -20.71 -8.71
CA VAL A 302 -6.68 -22.04 -9.15
C VAL A 302 -6.22 -23.17 -8.22
N VAL A 303 -5.45 -22.87 -7.18
CA VAL A 303 -4.72 -23.86 -6.36
C VAL A 303 -5.27 -23.95 -4.95
N ASP A 304 -5.54 -22.79 -4.34
CA ASP A 304 -6.14 -22.71 -3.02
C ASP A 304 -7.61 -22.34 -3.18
N THR A 305 -8.52 -23.17 -2.67
CA THR A 305 -9.87 -22.69 -2.33
C THR A 305 -9.69 -21.43 -1.49
N PRO A 306 -10.27 -20.27 -1.88
CA PRO A 306 -10.29 -19.11 -1.00
C PRO A 306 -10.94 -19.56 0.29
N HIS A 307 -10.18 -19.68 1.38
CA HIS A 307 -10.74 -20.05 2.65
C HIS A 307 -11.83 -19.02 2.98
N GLU A 308 -13.08 -19.46 3.00
CA GLU A 308 -14.19 -18.67 3.51
C GLU A 308 -13.94 -18.45 5.01
N GLY A 309 -13.43 -17.28 5.37
CA GLY A 309 -13.49 -16.73 6.71
C GLY A 309 -12.23 -16.83 7.57
N VAL A 310 -11.80 -15.68 8.10
CA VAL A 310 -11.86 -15.36 9.54
C VAL A 310 -12.28 -13.90 9.69
#